data_AF-A0A7C7JFY7-F1
#
_entry.id   AF-A0A7C7JFY7-F1
#
_cell.length_a   1.000
_cell.length_b   1.000
_cell.length_c   1.000
_cell.angle_alpha   90.00
_cell.angle_beta   90.00
_cell.angle_gamma   90.00
#
_symmetry.space_group_name_H-M   'P 1'
#
loop_
_entity.id
_entity.type
_entity.pdbx_description
1 polymer ?
#
loop_
_entity_poly.entity_id
_entity_poly.type
_entity_poly.pdbx_seq_one_letter_code
_entity_poly.pdbx_strand_id
1 'polypeptide(L)' 'MKSRVVVITGGTSGIGRALCDCFAKANYQIVLAARSEDKLKQVQKELS' A
#
# COMPACT_ATOMS: atom_id res chain seq x y z
N MET A 1 16.95 -13.77 -1.40
CA MET A 1 16.21 -13.28 -0.22
C MET A 1 14.71 -13.37 -0.52
N LYS A 2 13.87 -13.71 0.46
CA LYS A 2 12.42 -13.84 0.29
C LYS A 2 11.78 -12.49 0.61
N SER A 3 11.23 -11.79 -0.38
CA SER A 3 10.52 -10.53 -0.17
C SER A 3 9.25 -10.77 0.67
N ARG A 4 9.03 -9.94 1.69
CA ARG A 4 7.84 -10.03 2.53
C ARG A 4 6.71 -9.26 1.86
N VAL A 5 5.60 -9.95 1.61
CA VAL A 5 4.41 -9.38 0.95
C VAL A 5 3.34 -9.09 2.00
N VAL A 6 2.71 -7.92 1.91
CA VAL A 6 1.56 -7.54 2.74
C VAL A 6 0.38 -7.14 1.83
N VAL A 7 -0.82 -7.61 2.17
CA VAL A 7 -2.06 -7.24 1.47
C VAL A 7 -2.83 -6.28 2.34
N ILE A 8 -3.15 -5.09 1.83
CA ILE A 8 -3.87 -4.05 2.55
C ILE A 8 -5.17 -3.73 1.80
N THR A 9 -6.29 -4.07 2.42
CA THR A 9 -7.62 -3.66 1.97
C THR A 9 -7.95 -2.28 2.52
N GLY A 10 -8.48 -1.38 1.69
CA GLY A 10 -8.78 0.00 2.11
C GLY A 10 -7.54 0.89 2.31
N GLY A 11 -6.41 0.58 1.66
CA GLY A 11 -5.14 1.32 1.78
C GLY A 11 -5.12 2.74 1.21
N THR A 12 -6.24 3.27 0.72
CA THR A 12 -6.29 4.55 0.00
C THR A 12 -6.43 5.78 0.91
N SER A 13 -6.76 5.60 2.19
CA SER A 13 -6.90 6.69 3.16
C SER A 13 -6.82 6.19 4.61
N GLY A 14 -6.77 7.11 5.58
CA GLY A 14 -6.84 6.79 7.01
C GLY A 14 -5.77 5.81 7.48
N ILE A 15 -6.17 4.85 8.33
CA ILE A 15 -5.26 3.85 8.90
C ILE A 15 -4.65 2.97 7.81
N GLY A 16 -5.43 2.58 6.79
CA GLY A 16 -4.93 1.77 5.69
C GLY A 16 -3.77 2.45 4.97
N ARG A 17 -3.87 3.76 4.71
CA ARG A 17 -2.78 4.54 4.12
C ARG A 17 -1.54 4.60 5.01
N ALA A 18 -1.73 4.90 6.30
CA ALA A 18 -0.62 4.96 7.25
C ALA A 18 0.14 3.61 7.35
N LEU A 19 -0.58 2.49 7.25
CA LEU A 19 0.04 1.15 7.19
C LEU A 19 0.88 0.98 5.93
N CYS A 20 0.39 1.44 4.77
CA CYS A 20 1.17 1.38 3.52
C CYS A 20 2.50 2.14 3.67
N ASP A 21 2.46 3.34 4.24
CA ASP A 21 3.66 4.15 4.46
C ASP A 21 4.66 3.44 5.39
N CYS A 22 4.17 2.78 6.45
CA CYS A 22 5.01 2.02 7.38
C CYS A 22 5.66 0.80 6.71
N PHE A 23 4.88 0.03 5.95
CA PHE A 23 5.37 -1.17 5.27
C PHE A 23 6.32 -0.85 4.11
N ALA A 24 6.10 0.27 3.41
CA ALA A 24 7.01 0.74 2.36
C ALA A 24 8.38 1.07 2.94
N LYS A 25 8.41 1.83 4.04
CA LYS A 25 9.65 2.14 4.79
C LYS A 25 10.35 0.89 5.33
N ALA A 26 9.59 -0.17 5.61
CA ALA A 26 10.12 -1.45 6.08
C ALA A 26 10.58 -2.40 4.95
N ASN A 27 10.60 -1.93 3.69
CA ASN A 27 10.97 -2.71 2.49
C ASN A 27 10.08 -3.94 2.24
N TYR A 28 8.77 -3.80 2.47
CA TYR A 28 7.79 -4.81 2.11
C TYR A 28 7.26 -4.56 0.69
N GLN A 29 6.88 -5.64 0.01
CA GLN A 29 6.05 -5.54 -1.19
C GLN A 29 4.59 -5.40 -0.77
N ILE A 30 3.94 -4.33 -1.21
CA ILE A 30 2.57 -4.00 -0.80
C ILE A 30 1.61 -4.31 -1.95
N VAL A 31 0.56 -5.07 -1.65
CA VAL A 31 -0.58 -5.28 -2.54
C VAL A 31 -1.78 -4.52 -1.99
N LEU A 32 -2.32 -3.59 -2.78
CA LEU A 32 -3.45 -2.74 -2.37
C LEU A 32 -4.75 -3.22 -3.02
N ALA A 33 -5.82 -3.24 -2.22
CA ALA A 33 -7.17 -3.54 -2.71
C ALA A 33 -8.18 -2.50 -2.18
N ALA A 34 -8.91 -1.85 -3.08
CA ALA A 34 -9.96 -0.89 -2.75
C ALA A 34 -10.96 -0.76 -3.92
N ARG A 35 -12.08 -0.07 -3.68
CA ARG A 35 -13.15 0.10 -4.68
C ARG A 35 -12.80 1.03 -5.85
N SER A 36 -11.84 1.93 -5.68
CA SER A 36 -11.53 2.99 -6.66
C SER A 36 -10.11 2.83 -7.19
N GLU A 37 -9.99 2.50 -8.47
CA GLU A 37 -8.70 2.28 -9.14
C GLU A 37 -7.83 3.54 -9.19
N ASP A 38 -8.42 4.72 -9.42
CA ASP A 38 -7.66 5.98 -9.49
C ASP A 38 -6.93 6.28 -8.18
N LYS A 39 -7.60 6.07 -7.04
CA LYS A 39 -7.00 6.23 -5.71
C LYS A 39 -5.91 5.20 -5.45
N LEU A 40 -6.07 3.96 -5.95
CA LEU A 40 -5.02 2.94 -5.84
C LEU A 40 -3.77 3.36 -6.63
N LYS A 41 -3.93 3.83 -7.87
CA LYS A 41 -2.82 4.32 -8.71
C LYS A 41 -2.14 5.53 -8.09
N GLN A 42 -2.90 6.44 -7.47
CA GLN A 42 -2.34 7.58 -6.76
C GLN A 42 -1.44 7.13 -5.60
N VAL A 43 -1.94 6.27 -4.72
CA VAL A 43 -1.16 5.76 -3.58
C VAL A 43 0.06 4.97 -4.06
N GLN A 44 -0.06 4.17 -5.11
CA GLN A 44 1.08 3.47 -5.70
C GLN A 44 2.18 4.43 -6.15
N LYS A 45 1.84 5.53 -6.84
CA LYS A 45 2.81 6.53 -7.28
C LYS A 45 3.49 7.25 -6.11
N GLU A 46 2.75 7.51 -5.04
CA GLU A 46 3.27 8.18 -3.83
C GLU A 46 4.20 7.27 -3.01
N LEU A 47 4.09 5.95 -3.17
CA LEU A 47 4.91 4.94 -2.48
C LEU A 47 6.07 4.39 -3.33
N SER A 48 6.16 4.79 -4.60
CA SER A 48 7.20 4.34 -5.54
C SER A 48 8.54 5.07 -5.33
#